data_AF-A0A2J8K0P4-F1
#
_entry.id   AF-A0A2J8K0P4-F1
#
_cell.length_a   1.000
_cell.length_b   1.000
_cell.length_c   1.000
_cell.angle_alpha   90.00
_cell.angle_beta   90.00
_cell.angle_gamma   90.00
#
_symmetry.space_group_name_H-M   'P 1'
#
loop_
_entity.id
_entity.type
_entity.pdbx_description
1 polymer ?
#
loop_
_entity_poly.entity_id
_entity_poly.type
_entity_poly.pdbx_seq_one_letter_code
_entity_poly.pdbx_strand_id
1 'polypeptide(L)'
;NNCTCLRHSQSSLEKQELKKVNWNLQHGISSFSYWHQYTQREDFAVVVQPFFQNTLTPLNERGDTDLTFFSEDCFHFSDRGHAEMAIALWNNMETPYLYTLRNSRLLPDQAEEAPEVLYWAVPVAAGVGLVVGIIGTVVWRCRRGGRREDPPMSLRTVAL
;
A
#
# COMPACT_ATOMS: atom_id res chain seq x y z
N ASN A 1 29.83 -24.65 19.75
CA ASN A 1 29.13 -23.55 20.44
C ASN A 1 28.05 -24.12 21.35
N ASN A 2 28.00 -23.73 22.63
CA ASN A 2 27.14 -24.34 23.64
C ASN A 2 25.92 -23.44 23.95
N CYS A 3 24.98 -23.36 23.02
CA CYS A 3 23.81 -22.47 23.10
C CYS A 3 22.72 -23.00 24.06
N THR A 4 23.06 -23.30 25.31
CA THR A 4 22.19 -23.97 26.29
C THR A 4 20.85 -23.25 26.49
N CYS A 5 20.86 -21.91 26.50
CA CYS A 5 19.68 -21.06 26.67
C CYS A 5 18.66 -21.22 25.52
N LEU A 6 19.13 -21.44 24.30
CA LEU A 6 18.32 -21.65 23.10
C LEU A 6 17.89 -23.11 22.94
N ARG A 7 18.74 -24.07 23.33
CA ARG A 7 18.51 -25.51 23.17
C ARG A 7 17.58 -26.13 24.23
N HIS A 8 17.27 -25.41 25.31
CA HIS A 8 16.37 -25.93 26.35
C HIS A 8 15.32 -24.87 26.75
N SER A 9 14.09 -25.08 26.29
CA SER A 9 12.95 -24.14 26.43
C SER A 9 12.22 -24.23 27.78
N GLN A 10 12.82 -24.82 28.82
CA GLN A 10 12.21 -24.86 30.15
C GLN A 10 11.83 -23.45 30.61
N SER A 11 10.65 -23.33 31.22
CA SER A 11 10.04 -22.07 31.64
C SER A 11 10.64 -21.54 32.94
N SER A 12 11.93 -21.21 32.93
CA SER A 12 12.59 -20.59 34.09
C SER A 12 11.97 -19.22 34.41
N LEU A 13 12.05 -18.83 35.68
CA LEU A 13 11.59 -17.52 36.14
C LEU A 13 12.26 -16.37 35.36
N GLU A 14 13.55 -16.50 35.05
CA GLU A 14 14.31 -15.50 34.28
C GLU A 14 13.74 -15.34 32.86
N LYS A 15 13.34 -16.44 32.20
CA LYS A 15 12.68 -16.38 30.88
C LYS A 15 11.30 -15.72 30.95
N GLN A 16 10.60 -15.78 32.08
CA GLN A 16 9.33 -15.08 32.26
C GLN A 16 9.55 -13.57 32.44
N GLU A 17 10.52 -13.16 33.26
CA GLU A 17 10.86 -11.74 33.40
C GLU A 17 11.44 -11.15 32.09
N LEU A 18 12.27 -11.88 31.35
CA LEU A 18 12.71 -11.45 30.01
C LEU A 18 11.55 -11.28 29.02
N LYS A 19 10.57 -12.19 29.02
CA LYS A 19 9.35 -12.03 28.20
C LYS A 19 8.56 -10.78 28.58
N LYS A 20 8.42 -10.50 29.87
CA LYS A 20 7.73 -9.31 30.40
C LYS A 20 8.47 -8.01 30.07
N VAL A 21 9.80 -7.98 30.18
CA VAL A 21 10.62 -6.84 29.76
C VAL A 21 10.51 -6.60 28.26
N ASN A 22 10.60 -7.65 27.43
CA ASN A 22 10.40 -7.52 25.99
C ASN A 22 8.99 -7.04 25.64
N TRP A 23 7.95 -7.59 26.28
CA TRP A 23 6.57 -7.16 26.05
C TRP A 23 6.37 -5.67 26.39
N ASN A 24 6.90 -5.21 27.53
CA ASN A 24 6.87 -3.80 27.92
C ASN A 24 7.59 -2.90 26.90
N LEU A 25 8.74 -3.34 26.37
CA LEU A 25 9.49 -2.60 25.35
C LEU A 25 8.70 -2.51 24.03
N GLN A 26 8.15 -3.63 23.54
CA GLN A 26 7.31 -3.66 22.34
C GLN A 26 6.06 -2.80 22.49
N HIS A 27 5.40 -2.85 23.66
CA HIS A 27 4.24 -2.02 23.98
C HIS A 27 4.59 -0.52 24.03
N GLY A 28 5.74 -0.17 24.63
CA GLY A 28 6.25 1.20 24.67
C GLY A 28 6.57 1.76 23.29
N ILE A 29 7.27 1.00 22.44
CA ILE A 29 7.59 1.38 21.05
C ILE A 29 6.30 1.54 20.23
N SER A 30 5.33 0.63 20.41
CA SER A 30 4.02 0.74 19.79
C SER A 30 3.33 2.03 20.19
N SER A 31 3.13 2.28 21.50
CA SER A 31 2.49 3.50 22.02
C SER A 31 3.19 4.78 21.57
N PHE A 32 4.52 4.80 21.55
CA PHE A 32 5.33 5.92 21.08
C PHE A 32 5.05 6.30 19.62
N SER A 33 4.77 5.33 18.76
CA SER A 33 4.42 5.60 17.35
C SER A 33 3.08 6.36 17.17
N TYR A 34 2.19 6.32 18.16
CA TYR A 34 0.92 7.06 18.17
C TYR A 34 1.03 8.45 18.81
N TRP A 35 2.22 8.90 19.22
CA TRP A 35 2.38 10.22 19.86
C TRP A 35 2.07 11.34 18.87
N HIS A 36 1.36 12.37 19.38
CA HIS A 36 0.85 13.52 18.62
C HIS A 36 1.89 14.21 17.72
N GLN A 37 3.13 14.34 18.21
CA GLN A 37 4.27 14.92 17.48
C GLN A 37 4.66 14.16 16.20
N TYR A 38 4.23 12.90 16.06
CA TYR A 38 4.48 12.05 14.89
C TYR A 38 3.22 11.88 14.03
N THR A 39 2.02 11.88 14.64
CA THR A 39 0.76 11.67 13.90
C THR A 39 0.26 12.91 13.16
N GLN A 40 0.69 14.11 13.55
CA GLN A 40 0.35 15.37 12.85
C GLN A 40 1.33 15.77 11.74
N ARG A 41 2.38 14.98 11.48
CA ARG A 41 3.40 15.31 10.48
C ARG A 41 3.05 14.67 9.14
N GLU A 42 3.16 15.45 8.06
CA GLU A 42 2.92 14.98 6.69
C GLU A 42 4.21 14.69 5.92
N ASP A 43 5.35 15.11 6.44
CA ASP A 43 6.68 14.98 5.82
C ASP A 43 7.40 13.65 6.15
N PHE A 44 6.88 12.87 7.10
CA PHE A 44 7.35 11.51 7.40
C PHE A 44 6.26 10.67 8.09
N ALA A 45 6.48 9.36 8.18
CA ALA A 45 5.65 8.44 8.94
C ALA A 45 6.50 7.57 9.88
N VAL A 46 5.99 7.25 11.06
CA VAL A 46 6.58 6.26 11.97
C VAL A 46 5.89 4.92 11.73
N VAL A 47 6.66 3.88 11.41
CA VAL A 47 6.16 2.52 11.16
C VAL A 47 6.87 1.55 12.10
N VAL A 48 6.11 0.91 12.98
CA VAL A 48 6.64 -0.12 13.90
C VAL A 48 6.77 -1.44 13.14
N GLN A 49 7.99 -1.97 13.08
CA GLN A 49 8.26 -3.21 12.35
C GLN A 49 7.77 -4.44 13.12
N PRO A 50 6.95 -5.33 12.51
CA PRO A 50 6.38 -6.49 13.19
C PRO A 50 7.40 -7.62 13.44
N PHE A 51 8.59 -7.60 12.84
CA PHE A 51 9.60 -8.65 12.97
C PHE A 51 9.95 -9.01 14.43
N PHE A 52 9.97 -8.01 15.32
CA PHE A 52 10.26 -8.19 16.76
C PHE A 52 9.00 -8.43 17.63
N GLN A 53 7.81 -8.45 17.03
CA GLN A 53 6.56 -8.78 17.73
C GLN A 53 6.36 -10.30 17.72
N ASN A 54 6.26 -10.90 18.90
CA ASN A 54 6.04 -12.35 19.08
C ASN A 54 7.07 -13.25 18.36
N THR A 55 8.29 -12.76 18.14
CA THR A 55 9.36 -13.49 17.43
C THR A 55 9.66 -14.82 18.11
N LEU A 56 9.53 -15.91 17.34
CA LEU A 56 9.99 -17.23 17.73
C LEU A 56 11.38 -17.47 17.14
N THR A 57 12.22 -18.21 17.84
CA THR A 57 13.52 -18.61 17.29
C THR A 57 13.28 -19.58 16.13
N PRO A 58 13.91 -19.37 14.95
CA PRO A 58 13.73 -20.26 13.80
C PRO A 58 14.04 -21.72 14.16
N LEU A 59 13.30 -22.64 13.52
CA LEU A 59 13.50 -24.08 13.68
C LEU A 59 14.13 -24.66 12.41
N ASN A 60 15.00 -25.64 12.56
CA ASN A 60 15.58 -26.40 11.45
C ASN A 60 14.66 -27.55 11.03
N GLU A 61 15.04 -28.30 9.99
CA GLU A 61 14.28 -29.42 9.42
C GLU A 61 13.94 -30.54 10.43
N ARG A 62 14.66 -30.63 11.57
CA ARG A 62 14.41 -31.60 12.65
C ARG A 62 13.47 -31.07 13.74
N GLY A 63 13.03 -29.81 13.64
CA GLY A 63 12.22 -29.14 14.66
C GLY A 63 13.02 -28.58 15.84
N ASP A 64 14.34 -28.73 15.86
CA ASP A 64 15.22 -28.09 16.83
C ASP A 64 15.47 -26.62 16.45
N THR A 65 15.87 -25.79 17.42
CA THR A 65 16.30 -24.41 17.16
C THR A 65 17.43 -24.34 16.14
N ASP A 66 17.26 -23.55 15.06
CA ASP A 66 18.30 -23.29 14.07
C ASP A 66 19.29 -22.25 14.59
N LEU A 67 20.37 -22.76 15.19
CA LEU A 67 21.45 -21.94 15.73
C LEU A 67 22.25 -21.19 14.65
N THR A 68 22.08 -21.50 13.36
CA THR A 68 22.82 -20.80 12.28
C THR A 68 22.35 -19.35 12.06
N PHE A 69 21.21 -18.96 12.65
CA PHE A 69 20.76 -17.56 12.71
C PHE A 69 21.54 -16.70 13.71
N PHE A 70 22.35 -17.32 14.58
CA PHE A 70 23.12 -16.63 15.63
C PHE A 70 24.62 -16.79 15.42
N SER A 71 25.37 -15.85 16.01
CA SER A 71 26.83 -15.89 16.08
C SER A 71 27.31 -17.00 17.03
N GLU A 72 28.63 -17.20 17.15
CA GLU A 72 29.20 -18.21 18.04
C GLU A 72 28.84 -18.03 19.52
N ASP A 73 28.52 -16.79 19.94
CA ASP A 73 28.07 -16.44 21.29
C ASP A 73 26.59 -16.77 21.57
N CYS A 74 25.84 -17.19 20.54
CA CYS A 74 24.40 -17.49 20.63
C CYS A 74 23.51 -16.31 21.07
N PHE A 75 24.00 -15.06 20.97
CA PHE A 75 23.27 -13.85 21.37
C PHE A 75 23.14 -12.85 20.21
N HIS A 76 24.24 -12.54 19.52
CA HIS A 76 24.18 -11.73 18.31
C HIS A 76 23.65 -12.57 17.13
N PHE A 77 23.02 -11.91 16.15
CA PHE A 77 22.67 -12.58 14.91
C PHE A 77 23.93 -12.87 14.08
N SER A 78 23.88 -13.94 13.29
CA SER A 78 24.89 -14.20 12.24
C SER A 78 24.60 -13.34 11.00
N ASP A 79 25.50 -13.37 10.02
CA ASP A 79 25.26 -12.80 8.69
C ASP A 79 23.95 -13.32 8.07
N ARG A 80 23.64 -14.60 8.27
CA ARG A 80 22.36 -15.21 7.87
C ARG A 80 21.18 -14.58 8.63
N GLY A 81 21.27 -14.45 9.95
CA GLY A 81 20.22 -13.82 10.76
C GLY A 81 19.95 -12.36 10.37
N HIS A 82 21.01 -11.60 10.08
CA HIS A 82 20.89 -10.23 9.57
C HIS A 82 20.26 -10.16 8.17
N ALA A 83 20.63 -11.05 7.25
CA ALA A 83 20.05 -11.12 5.91
C ALA A 83 18.54 -11.43 5.95
N GLU A 84 18.13 -12.41 6.76
CA GLU A 84 16.72 -12.82 6.91
C GLU A 84 15.88 -11.71 7.56
N MET A 85 16.44 -10.97 8.54
CA MET A 85 15.81 -9.77 9.11
C MET A 85 15.65 -8.65 8.06
N ALA A 86 16.63 -8.45 7.18
CA ALA A 86 16.55 -7.46 6.10
C ALA A 86 15.49 -7.84 5.05
N ILE A 87 15.36 -9.13 4.72
CA ILE A 87 14.30 -9.66 3.85
C ILE A 87 12.92 -9.45 4.49
N ALA A 88 12.76 -9.76 5.77
CA ALA A 88 11.51 -9.55 6.48
C ALA A 88 11.12 -8.05 6.53
N LEU A 89 12.09 -7.16 6.77
CA LEU A 89 11.90 -5.71 6.71
C LEU A 89 11.43 -5.26 5.31
N TRP A 90 12.08 -5.74 4.24
CA TRP A 90 11.70 -5.41 2.87
C TRP A 90 10.28 -5.88 2.53
N ASN A 91 9.93 -7.12 2.91
CA ASN A 91 8.58 -7.66 2.67
C ASN A 91 7.49 -6.85 3.38
N ASN A 92 7.77 -6.31 4.58
CA ASN A 92 6.86 -5.39 5.26
C ASN A 92 6.78 -4.01 4.57
N MET A 93 7.87 -3.58 3.90
CA MET A 93 7.94 -2.35 3.10
C MET A 93 7.30 -2.46 1.71
N GLU A 94 6.98 -3.66 1.22
CA GLU A 94 6.20 -3.90 0.00
C GLU A 94 4.68 -3.74 0.23
N THR A 95 4.22 -3.80 1.49
CA THR A 95 2.80 -3.58 1.89
C THR A 95 2.59 -2.55 3.01
N PRO A 96 3.36 -1.43 3.07
CA PRO A 96 3.38 -0.53 4.22
C PRO A 96 2.05 0.23 4.35
N TYR A 97 1.33 0.38 3.23
CA TYR A 97 0.03 1.04 3.18
C TYR A 97 -1.07 0.33 4.00
N LEU A 98 -0.89 -0.91 4.46
CA LEU A 98 -1.85 -1.55 5.37
C LEU A 98 -1.55 -1.28 6.86
N TYR A 99 -0.39 -0.72 7.19
CA TYR A 99 0.10 -0.58 8.56
C TYR A 99 0.45 0.85 8.98
N THR A 100 0.48 1.82 8.04
CA THR A 100 0.59 3.25 8.38
C THR A 100 -0.71 3.78 9.01
N LEU A 101 -0.59 4.66 10.00
CA LEU A 101 -1.72 5.17 10.79
C LEU A 101 -2.80 5.89 9.96
N ARG A 102 -2.40 6.61 8.90
CA ARG A 102 -3.34 7.31 7.99
C ARG A 102 -4.18 6.34 7.14
N ASN A 103 -3.68 5.11 6.90
CA ASN A 103 -4.36 4.12 6.06
C ASN A 103 -5.07 3.02 6.87
N SER A 104 -4.64 2.73 8.09
CA SER A 104 -5.24 1.69 8.94
C SER A 104 -6.65 2.03 9.46
N ARG A 105 -7.12 3.28 9.22
CA ARG A 105 -8.43 3.81 9.64
C ARG A 105 -8.71 3.72 11.16
N LEU A 106 -7.67 3.54 11.98
CA LEU A 106 -7.78 3.47 13.44
C LEU A 106 -8.05 4.85 14.09
N LEU A 107 -7.85 5.93 13.35
CA LEU A 107 -8.24 7.30 13.73
C LEU A 107 -9.28 7.82 12.72
N PRO A 108 -10.60 7.57 12.95
CA PRO A 108 -11.66 8.04 12.04
C PRO A 108 -11.88 9.56 12.07
N ASP A 109 -11.25 10.26 13.02
CA ASP A 109 -11.35 11.69 13.30
C ASP A 109 -10.51 12.58 12.36
N GLN A 110 -9.39 12.05 11.81
CA GLN A 110 -8.44 12.78 10.96
C GLN A 110 -8.39 12.27 9.50
N ALA A 111 -9.41 11.52 9.07
CA ALA A 111 -9.61 11.25 7.65
C ALA A 111 -10.10 12.56 7.00
N GLU A 112 -9.14 13.37 6.55
CA GLU A 112 -9.35 14.50 5.65
C GLU A 112 -10.39 14.09 4.60
N GLU A 113 -11.51 14.82 4.54
CA GLU A 113 -12.63 14.44 3.68
C GLU A 113 -12.11 14.36 2.24
N ALA A 114 -12.00 13.13 1.72
CA ALA A 114 -11.62 12.91 0.34
C ALA A 114 -12.56 13.77 -0.51
N PRO A 115 -12.03 14.68 -1.36
CA PRO A 115 -12.84 15.71 -1.97
C PRO A 115 -14.04 15.05 -2.61
N GLU A 116 -15.24 15.53 -2.28
CA GLU A 116 -16.50 14.93 -2.69
C GLU A 116 -16.70 15.17 -4.20
N VAL A 117 -15.90 14.48 -5.01
CA VAL A 117 -16.05 14.41 -6.46
C VAL A 117 -17.27 13.53 -6.69
N LEU A 118 -18.42 14.20 -6.58
CA LEU A 118 -19.76 13.66 -6.62
C LEU A 118 -19.83 12.51 -7.62
N TYR A 119 -20.03 11.29 -7.13
CA TYR A 119 -19.93 10.07 -7.94
C TYR A 119 -20.85 10.09 -9.18
N TRP A 120 -21.94 10.88 -9.15
CA TRP A 120 -22.82 11.12 -10.30
C TRP A 120 -22.20 11.97 -11.41
N ALA A 121 -21.20 12.81 -11.12
CA ALA A 121 -20.57 13.70 -12.09
C ALA A 121 -19.82 12.93 -13.19
N VAL A 122 -19.24 11.76 -12.88
CA VAL A 122 -18.55 10.92 -13.87
C VAL A 122 -19.53 10.31 -14.89
N PRO A 123 -20.63 9.62 -14.49
CA PRO A 123 -21.70 9.23 -15.41
C PRO A 123 -22.34 10.40 -16.18
N VAL A 124 -22.58 11.54 -15.54
CA VAL A 124 -23.21 12.71 -16.20
C VAL A 124 -22.27 13.32 -17.24
N ALA A 125 -20.98 13.49 -16.95
CA ALA A 125 -20.01 13.96 -17.93
C ALA A 125 -19.89 13.02 -19.14
N ALA A 126 -19.87 11.70 -18.90
CA ALA A 126 -19.86 10.69 -19.96
C ALA A 126 -21.13 10.73 -20.83
N GLY A 127 -22.31 10.84 -20.21
CA GLY A 127 -23.60 10.95 -20.91
C GLY A 127 -23.71 12.22 -21.75
N VAL A 128 -23.36 13.38 -21.17
CA VAL A 128 -23.35 14.67 -21.89
C VAL A 128 -22.38 14.65 -23.06
N GLY A 129 -21.16 14.15 -22.88
CA GLY A 129 -20.17 14.04 -23.95
C GLY A 129 -20.64 13.17 -25.13
N LEU A 130 -21.30 12.04 -24.84
CA LEU A 130 -21.82 11.14 -25.86
C LEU A 130 -22.97 11.77 -26.67
N VAL A 131 -23.90 12.48 -26.01
CA VAL A 131 -24.99 13.21 -26.67
C VAL A 131 -24.44 14.34 -27.56
N VAL A 132 -23.50 15.14 -27.05
CA VAL A 132 -22.87 16.23 -27.83
C VAL A 132 -22.12 15.67 -29.04
N GLY A 133 -21.41 14.54 -28.88
CA GLY A 133 -20.75 13.85 -29.98
C GLY A 133 -21.72 13.39 -31.07
N ILE A 134 -22.83 12.73 -30.70
CA ILE A 134 -23.87 12.30 -31.65
C ILE A 134 -24.45 13.51 -32.40
N ILE A 135 -24.89 14.55 -31.69
CA ILE A 135 -25.45 15.76 -32.31
C ILE A 135 -24.45 16.41 -33.27
N GLY A 136 -23.17 16.54 -32.87
CA GLY A 136 -22.10 17.05 -33.72
C GLY A 136 -21.92 16.24 -35.00
N THR A 137 -21.91 14.91 -34.93
CA THR A 137 -21.78 14.06 -36.13
C THR A 137 -23.00 14.16 -37.06
N VAL A 138 -24.21 14.28 -36.53
CA VAL A 138 -25.44 14.46 -37.32
C VAL A 138 -25.42 15.81 -38.04
N VAL A 139 -25.14 16.91 -37.31
CA VAL A 139 -25.05 18.26 -37.90
C VAL A 139 -23.94 18.35 -38.95
N TRP A 140 -22.79 17.74 -38.70
CA TRP A 140 -21.70 17.64 -39.67
C TRP A 140 -22.12 16.89 -40.93
N ARG A 141 -22.81 15.75 -40.77
CA ARG A 141 -23.31 14.94 -41.90
C ARG A 141 -24.35 15.69 -42.71
N CYS A 142 -25.26 16.44 -42.09
CA CYS A 142 -26.23 17.30 -42.78
C CYS A 142 -25.53 18.43 -43.57
N ARG A 143 -24.56 19.14 -42.97
CA ARG A 143 -23.79 20.20 -43.66
C ARG A 143 -22.93 19.67 -44.81
N ARG A 144 -22.49 18.40 -44.76
CA ARG A 144 -21.77 17.76 -45.88
C ARG A 144 -22.70 17.23 -46.96
N GLY A 145 -23.89 16.76 -46.59
CA GLY A 145 -24.92 16.26 -47.52
C GLY A 145 -25.48 17.36 -48.41
N GLY A 146 -25.91 18.48 -47.81
CA GLY A 146 -26.49 19.63 -48.53
C GLY A 146 -25.50 20.49 -49.32
N ARG A 147 -24.33 19.95 -49.69
CA ARG A 147 -23.32 20.64 -50.52
C ARG A 147 -23.02 19.88 -51.82
N ARG A 148 -23.96 19.05 -52.28
CA ARG A 148 -23.83 18.21 -53.48
C ARG A 148 -25.09 18.26 -54.36
N GLU A 149 -25.56 19.47 -54.58
CA GLU A 149 -26.79 19.82 -55.30
C GLU A 149 -26.54 21.16 -56.02
N ASP A 150 -26.87 21.28 -57.31
CA ASP A 150 -25.82 21.22 -58.34
C ASP A 150 -26.09 22.29 -59.46
N PRO A 151 -25.12 22.62 -60.35
CA PRO A 151 -25.27 23.74 -61.28
C PRO A 151 -26.19 23.40 -62.48
N PRO A 152 -27.01 24.35 -62.96
CA PRO A 152 -27.99 24.09 -64.02
C PRO A 152 -27.32 23.89 -65.38
N MET A 153 -27.77 22.87 -66.11
CA MET A 153 -27.35 22.64 -67.50
C MET A 153 -28.02 23.67 -68.42
N SER A 154 -27.21 24.55 -69.01
CA SER A 154 -27.67 25.59 -69.95
C SER A 154 -28.29 24.96 -71.21
N LEU A 155 -29.55 25.29 -71.48
CA LEU A 155 -30.11 25.13 -72.83
C LEU A 155 -29.43 26.14 -73.76
N ARG A 156 -28.69 25.66 -74.76
CA ARG A 156 -28.33 26.47 -75.93
C ARG A 156 -29.47 26.42 -76.94
N THR A 157 -30.12 27.56 -77.15
CA THR A 157 -30.84 27.84 -78.39
C THR A 157 -29.85 27.87 -79.55
N VAL A 158 -30.15 27.09 -80.60
CA VAL A 158 -29.54 27.29 -81.93
C VAL A 158 -30.69 27.73 -82.84
N ALA A 159 -30.58 28.95 -83.37
CA ALA A 159 -31.49 29.51 -84.35
C ALA A 159 -30.66 30.17 -85.44
N LEU A 160 -30.84 29.69 -86.67
CA LEU A 160 -30.18 30.09 -87.93
C LEU A 160 -28.66 29.82 -87.99
#